data_AF-A0A942QYV7-F1
#
_entry.id   AF-A0A942QYV7-F1
#
_cell.length_a   1.000
_cell.length_b   1.000
_cell.length_c   1.000
_cell.angle_alpha   90.00
_cell.angle_beta   90.00
_cell.angle_gamma   90.00
#
_symmetry.space_group_name_H-M   'P 1'
#
loop_
_entity.id
_entity.type
_entity.pdbx_description
1 polymer ?
#
loop_
_entity_poly.entity_id
_entity_poly.type
_entity_poly.pdbx_seq_one_letter_code
_entity_poly.pdbx_strand_id
1 'polypeptide(L)' 'MLLVLAFTASALYIDSYYNRVLAQETLYWGASGEEVRKLQTTLRKWGYYDGPVDGVFGGGTFTAVKEFQTKNGLSA' A
#
# COMPACT_ATOMS: atom_id res chain seq x y z
N MET A 1 -18.84 6.82 -35.36
CA MET A 1 -19.68 6.84 -34.15
C MET A 1 -19.20 5.73 -33.20
N LEU A 2 -18.07 5.98 -32.52
CA LEU A 2 -17.34 5.02 -31.66
C LEU A 2 -17.04 5.61 -30.27
N LEU A 3 -17.53 6.84 -29.99
CA LEU A 3 -17.24 7.57 -28.75
C LEU A 3 -18.24 7.34 -27.62
N VAL A 4 -19.38 6.69 -27.87
CA VAL A 4 -20.41 6.45 -26.82
C VAL A 4 -20.16 5.15 -26.05
N LEU A 5 -19.38 4.20 -26.60
CA LEU A 5 -19.10 2.90 -25.95
C LEU A 5 -17.98 2.97 -24.89
N ALA A 6 -17.08 3.96 -24.94
CA ALA A 6 -16.02 4.09 -23.93
C ALA A 6 -16.53 4.68 -22.59
N PHE A 7 -17.62 5.45 -22.62
CA PHE A 7 -18.16 6.11 -21.42
C PHE A 7 -19.07 5.20 -20.58
N THR A 8 -19.67 4.17 -21.18
CA THR A 8 -20.49 3.17 -20.45
C THR A 8 -19.63 2.07 -19.84
N ALA A 9 -18.50 1.72 -20.47
CA ALA A 9 -17.55 0.76 -19.92
C ALA A 9 -16.83 1.30 -18.67
N SER A 10 -16.55 2.61 -18.60
CA SER A 10 -15.96 3.22 -17.42
C SER A 10 -16.90 3.15 -16.21
N ALA A 11 -18.21 3.35 -16.36
CA ALA A 11 -19.12 3.33 -15.21
C ALA A 11 -19.20 1.96 -14.49
N LEU A 12 -19.06 0.84 -15.21
CA LEU A 12 -19.08 -0.51 -14.63
C LEU A 12 -17.69 -1.03 -14.24
N TYR A 13 -16.62 -0.49 -14.81
CA TYR A 13 -15.23 -0.83 -14.47
C TYR A 13 -14.65 0.06 -13.37
N ILE A 14 -15.24 1.24 -13.14
CA ILE A 14 -14.78 2.19 -12.13
C ILE A 14 -15.15 1.70 -10.72
N ASP A 15 -16.32 1.14 -10.42
CA ASP A 15 -16.65 0.83 -9.01
C ASP A 15 -15.66 -0.14 -8.34
N SER A 16 -15.25 -1.23 -9.00
CA SER A 16 -14.27 -2.15 -8.39
C SER A 16 -12.85 -1.57 -8.38
N TYR A 17 -12.48 -0.81 -9.42
CA TYR A 17 -11.17 -0.16 -9.51
C TYR A 17 -11.04 0.96 -8.46
N TYR A 18 -12.05 1.81 -8.36
CA TYR A 18 -12.13 2.91 -7.41
C TYR A 18 -12.22 2.39 -5.98
N ASN A 19 -12.99 1.33 -5.71
CA ASN A 19 -12.98 0.70 -4.39
C ASN A 19 -11.62 0.06 -4.07
N ARG A 20 -10.89 -0.51 -5.03
CA ARG A 20 -9.53 -1.04 -4.79
C ARG A 20 -8.46 0.05 -4.64
N VAL A 21 -8.63 1.19 -5.30
CA VAL A 21 -7.76 2.36 -5.20
C VAL A 21 -8.04 3.15 -3.92
N LEU A 22 -9.30 3.25 -3.48
CA LEU A 22 -9.68 3.81 -2.18
C LEU A 22 -9.42 2.83 -1.02
N ALA A 23 -9.52 1.52 -1.26
CA ALA A 23 -9.08 0.47 -0.34
C ALA A 23 -7.58 0.17 -0.45
N GLN A 24 -6.84 0.91 -1.28
CA GLN A 24 -5.40 1.07 -1.08
C GLN A 24 -5.24 1.97 0.13
N GLU A 25 -5.64 1.44 1.28
CA GLU A 25 -5.53 2.11 2.56
C GLU A 25 -4.05 2.40 2.75
N THR A 26 -3.71 3.68 2.75
CA THR A 26 -2.40 4.14 3.19
C THR A 26 -2.15 3.49 4.54
N LEU A 27 -1.23 2.53 4.60
CA LEU A 27 -0.94 1.83 5.85
C LEU A 27 -0.37 2.84 6.84
N TYR A 28 -1.12 3.07 7.92
CA TYR A 28 -0.78 4.04 8.96
C TYR A 28 -0.43 3.32 10.26
N TRP A 29 0.15 4.07 11.20
CA TRP A 29 0.46 3.56 12.53
C TRP A 29 -0.77 2.96 13.21
N GLY A 30 -0.68 1.70 13.65
CA GLY A 30 -1.80 0.97 14.24
C GLY A 30 -2.64 0.17 13.24
N ALA A 31 -2.38 0.28 11.93
CA ALA A 31 -2.95 -0.64 10.94
C ALA A 31 -2.49 -2.08 11.22
N SER A 32 -3.34 -3.05 10.90
CA SER A 32 -2.97 -4.46 11.02
C SER A 32 -3.62 -5.32 9.93
N GLY A 33 -3.05 -6.49 9.68
CA GLY A 33 -3.57 -7.46 8.72
C GLY A 33 -2.57 -7.87 7.65
N GLU A 34 -3.09 -8.51 6.60
CA GLU A 34 -2.27 -9.16 5.57
C GLU A 34 -1.44 -8.16 4.75
N GLU A 35 -1.96 -6.97 4.50
CA GLU A 35 -1.22 -5.93 3.78
C GLU A 35 -0.01 -5.43 4.58
N VAL A 36 -0.12 -5.37 5.92
CA VAL A 36 1.03 -5.04 6.78
C VAL A 36 2.06 -6.17 6.76
N ARG A 37 1.64 -7.44 6.71
CA ARG A 37 2.57 -8.58 6.57
C ARG A 37 3.35 -8.52 5.25
N LYS A 38 2.67 -8.19 4.15
CA LYS A 38 3.30 -8.01 2.83
C LYS A 38 4.30 -6.86 2.86
N LEU A 39 3.93 -5.73 3.47
CA LEU A 39 4.83 -4.59 3.66
C LEU A 39 6.08 -4.99 4.47
N GLN A 40 5.91 -5.57 5.65
CA GLN A 40 7.01 -6.03 6.52
C GLN A 40 7.94 -7.02 5.80
N THR A 41 7.37 -7.98 5.08
CA THR A 41 8.14 -8.97 4.29
C THR A 41 8.98 -8.28 3.21
N THR A 42 8.39 -7.31 2.52
CA THR A 42 9.06 -6.56 1.46
C THR A 42 10.19 -5.69 2.00
N LEU A 43 9.93 -4.94 3.08
CA LEU A 43 10.94 -4.12 3.75
C LEU A 43 12.10 -4.99 4.27
N ARG A 44 11.81 -6.18 4.81
CA ARG A 44 12.83 -7.13 5.24
C ARG A 44 13.68 -7.62 4.08
N LYS A 45 13.05 -8.00 2.97
CA LYS A 45 13.75 -8.41 1.74
C LYS A 45 14.68 -7.31 1.22
N TRP A 46 14.28 -6.05 1.38
CA TRP A 46 15.07 -4.89 0.99
C TRP A 46 16.09 -4.44 2.05
N GLY A 47 16.14 -5.10 3.21
CA GLY A 47 17.11 -4.81 4.27
C GLY A 47 16.75 -3.63 5.16
N TYR A 48 15.51 -3.14 5.14
CA TYR A 48 15.02 -2.04 5.98
C TYR A 48 14.33 -2.50 7.26
N TYR A 49 14.00 -3.78 7.38
CA TYR A 49 13.22 -4.30 8.51
C TYR A 49 13.73 -5.67 8.99
N ASP A 50 14.06 -5.78 10.27
CA ASP A 50 14.53 -7.00 10.93
C ASP A 50 13.54 -7.55 11.98
N GLY A 51 12.55 -6.75 12.38
CA GLY A 51 11.47 -7.12 13.30
C GLY A 51 10.48 -8.16 12.73
N PRO A 52 9.55 -8.69 13.53
CA PRO A 52 8.65 -9.79 13.15
C PRO A 52 7.65 -9.43 12.04
N VAL A 53 7.33 -10.40 11.17
CA VAL A 53 6.24 -10.27 10.19
C VAL A 53 4.91 -10.67 10.85
N ASP A 54 4.47 -9.85 11.80
CA ASP A 54 3.30 -10.08 12.63
C ASP A 54 2.01 -9.46 12.07
N GLY A 55 2.13 -8.64 11.02
CA GLY A 55 1.02 -7.92 10.43
C GLY A 55 0.53 -6.76 11.29
N VAL A 56 1.37 -6.21 12.18
CA VAL A 56 1.04 -5.04 13.00
C VAL A 56 1.95 -3.87 12.63
N PHE A 57 1.36 -2.74 12.26
CA PHE A 57 2.10 -1.53 11.92
C PHE A 57 2.46 -0.77 13.20
N GLY A 58 3.48 -1.26 13.89
CA GLY A 58 4.06 -0.61 15.07
C GLY A 58 5.33 0.19 14.77
N GLY A 59 6.07 0.53 15.84
CA GLY A 59 7.28 1.36 15.79
C GLY A 59 8.37 0.89 14.83
N GLY A 60 8.65 -0.42 14.82
CA GLY A 60 9.64 -0.97 13.90
C GLY A 60 9.22 -0.82 12.43
N THR A 61 7.95 -1.12 12.12
CA THR A 61 7.40 -0.98 10.75
C THR A 61 7.44 0.48 10.30
N PHE A 62 7.09 1.42 11.18
CA PHE A 62 7.16 2.86 10.90
C PHE A 62 8.57 3.33 10.58
N THR A 63 9.55 2.99 11.42
CA THR A 63 10.96 3.36 11.18
C THR A 63 11.47 2.80 9.86
N ALA A 64 11.15 1.54 9.55
CA ALA A 64 11.56 0.91 8.30
C ALA A 64 10.96 1.59 7.06
N VAL A 65 9.67 1.95 7.10
CA VAL A 65 9.01 2.70 6.03
C VAL A 65 9.66 4.06 5.84
N LYS A 66 9.91 4.78 6.93
CA LYS A 66 10.55 6.11 6.89
C LYS A 66 11.96 6.05 6.32
N GLU A 67 12.75 5.04 6.70
CA GLU A 67 14.09 4.85 6.15
C GLU A 67 14.05 4.54 4.66
N PHE A 68 13.15 3.63 4.24
CA PHE A 68 12.93 3.31 2.84
C PHE A 68 12.55 4.56 2.03
N GLN A 69 11.58 5.35 2.52
CA GLN A 69 11.16 6.58 1.86
C GLN A 69 12.32 7.57 1.73
N THR A 70 13.06 7.79 2.81
CA THR A 70 14.20 8.72 2.85
C THR A 70 15.30 8.30 1.86
N LYS A 71 15.67 7.01 1.81
CA LYS A 71 16.72 6.53 0.88
C LYS A 71 16.29 6.58 -0.59
N ASN A 72 14.99 6.58 -0.88
CA ASN A 72 14.47 6.65 -2.24
C ASN A 72 13.94 8.05 -2.63
N GLY A 73 14.16 9.07 -1.79
CA GLY A 73 13.72 10.44 -2.06
C GLY A 73 12.20 10.63 -2.05
N LEU A 74 11.47 9.75 -1.37
CA LEU A 74 10.03 9.84 -1.19
C LEU A 74 9.71 10.65 0.07
N SER A 75 8.63 11.46 0.02
CA SER A 75 8.11 12.12 1.22
C SER A 75 7.57 11.07 2.19
N ALA A 76 7.99 11.18 3.45
CA ALA A 76 7.53 10.37 4.57
C ALA A 76 6.31 10.99 5.26
#